data_AF-A0A973BQH9-F1
#
_entry.id   AF-A0A973BQH9-F1
#
_cell.length_a   1.000
_cell.length_b   1.000
_cell.length_c   1.000
_cell.angle_alpha   90.00
_cell.angle_beta   90.00
_cell.angle_gamma   90.00
#
_symmetry.space_group_name_H-M   'P 1'
#
loop_
_entity.id
_entity.type
_entity.pdbx_description
1 polymer ?
#
loop_
_entity_poly.entity_id
_entity_poly.type
_entity_poly.pdbx_seq_one_letter_code
_entity_poly.pdbx_strand_id
1 'polypeptide(L)'
;ITNCIVMGRAEAFAMKEKPGVSFLDGIGNGLGYGAVLLVVAFFRELLGFGKIFGMEVFQLVQNGGWYQGNGLLVLPFSSFFIIGLVIWAIRQWKPEQVEEG
;
A
#
# COMPACT_ATOMS: atom_id res chain seq x y z
N ILE A 1 -0.38 3.35 -22.47
CA ILE A 1 1.06 3.53 -22.14
C ILE A 1 1.28 4.98 -21.72
N THR A 2 0.65 5.39 -20.62
CA THR A 2 0.68 6.77 -20.08
C THR A 2 0.95 6.76 -18.58
N ASN A 3 1.39 5.62 -18.05
CA ASN A 3 1.73 5.52 -16.63
C ASN A 3 3.13 6.09 -16.44
N CYS A 4 3.21 7.17 -15.64
CA CYS A 4 4.43 7.91 -15.34
C CYS A 4 5.55 7.03 -14.76
N ILE A 5 5.19 5.92 -14.11
CA ILE A 5 6.14 4.98 -13.52
C ILE A 5 6.88 4.17 -14.59
N VAL A 6 6.21 3.82 -15.69
CA VAL A 6 6.81 3.02 -16.77
C VAL A 6 7.75 3.89 -17.60
N MET A 7 7.33 5.13 -17.90
CA MET A 7 8.15 6.09 -18.65
C MET A 7 9.38 6.53 -17.83
N GLY A 8 9.20 6.88 -16.56
CA GLY A 8 10.32 7.28 -15.69
C GLY A 8 11.35 6.18 -15.44
N ARG A 9 10.93 4.91 -15.34
CA ARG A 9 11.86 3.77 -15.25
C ARG A 9 12.60 3.53 -16.56
N ALA A 10 11.92 3.62 -17.70
CA ALA A 10 12.55 3.45 -19.01
C ALA A 10 13.64 4.51 -19.27
N GLU A 11 13.38 5.77 -18.94
CA GLU A 11 14.32 6.88 -19.16
C GLU A 11 15.51 6.86 -18.18
N ALA A 12 15.29 6.50 -16.92
CA ALA A 12 16.34 6.48 -15.90
C ALA A 12 17.24 5.23 -15.96
N PHE A 13 16.69 4.05 -16.33
CA PHE A 13 17.42 2.78 -16.24
C PHE A 13 17.96 2.25 -17.58
N ALA A 14 17.36 2.60 -18.72
CA ALA A 14 17.91 2.18 -20.01
C ALA A 14 19.19 2.96 -20.38
N MET A 15 19.42 4.13 -19.78
CA MET A 15 20.53 5.02 -20.15
C MET A 15 21.79 4.90 -19.27
N LYS A 16 21.78 4.18 -18.12
CA LYS A 16 22.88 4.28 -17.14
C LYS A 16 23.42 2.98 -16.49
N GLU A 17 22.74 1.82 -16.53
CA GLU A 17 23.19 0.63 -15.76
C GLU A 17 22.98 -0.73 -16.47
N LYS A 18 23.73 -1.76 -16.06
CA LYS A 18 23.66 -3.13 -16.61
C LYS A 18 22.26 -3.73 -16.40
N PRO A 19 21.71 -4.47 -17.38
CA PRO A 19 20.32 -4.96 -17.35
C PRO A 19 19.95 -5.80 -16.12
N GLY A 20 20.91 -6.50 -15.51
CA GLY A 20 20.69 -7.29 -14.29
C GLY A 20 20.44 -6.47 -13.01
N VAL A 21 21.17 -5.37 -12.81
CA VAL A 21 21.02 -4.50 -11.63
C VAL A 21 19.72 -3.69 -11.71
N SER A 22 19.38 -3.23 -12.92
CA SER A 22 18.11 -2.58 -13.23
C SER A 22 16.89 -3.47 -12.95
N PHE A 23 16.98 -4.76 -13.26
CA PHE A 23 15.90 -5.72 -13.01
C PHE A 23 15.66 -5.95 -11.52
N LEU A 24 16.74 -6.10 -10.74
CA LEU A 24 16.66 -6.24 -9.27
C LEU A 24 16.07 -4.99 -8.61
N ASP A 25 16.44 -3.80 -9.07
CA ASP A 25 15.87 -2.54 -8.56
C ASP A 25 14.40 -2.34 -8.99
N GLY A 26 14.02 -2.78 -10.20
CA GLY A 26 12.63 -2.85 -10.64
C GLY A 26 11.77 -3.75 -9.76
N ILE A 27 12.28 -4.94 -9.40
CA ILE A 27 11.62 -5.87 -8.48
C ILE A 27 11.52 -5.26 -7.08
N GLY A 28 12.58 -4.66 -6.56
CA GLY A 28 12.58 -4.05 -5.22
C GLY A 28 11.53 -2.96 -5.09
N ASN A 29 11.47 -2.04 -6.06
CA ASN A 29 10.47 -0.97 -6.06
C ASN A 29 9.05 -1.49 -6.31
N GLY A 30 8.88 -2.48 -7.19
CA GLY A 30 7.59 -3.11 -7.46
C GLY A 30 7.04 -3.88 -6.25
N LEU A 31 7.89 -4.63 -5.54
CA LEU A 31 7.55 -5.34 -4.32
C LEU A 31 7.25 -4.38 -3.17
N GLY A 32 8.04 -3.31 -3.02
CA GLY A 32 7.78 -2.28 -2.01
C GLY A 32 6.42 -1.61 -2.20
N TYR A 33 6.12 -1.19 -3.44
CA TYR A 33 4.82 -0.61 -3.77
C TYR A 33 3.68 -1.62 -3.59
N GLY A 34 3.87 -2.86 -4.06
CA GLY A 34 2.90 -3.95 -3.89
C GLY A 34 2.61 -4.27 -2.43
N ALA A 35 3.63 -4.27 -1.56
CA ALA A 35 3.48 -4.49 -0.13
C ALA A 35 2.64 -3.39 0.53
N VAL A 36 2.88 -2.12 0.19
CA VAL A 36 2.07 -1.00 0.69
C VAL A 36 0.61 -1.13 0.22
N LEU A 37 0.39 -1.47 -1.05
CA LEU A 37 -0.96 -1.68 -1.58
C LEU A 37 -1.69 -2.84 -0.88
N LEU A 38 -1.00 -3.94 -0.59
CA LEU A 38 -1.57 -5.07 0.14
C LEU A 38 -2.01 -4.68 1.55
N VAL A 39 -1.17 -3.92 2.27
CA VAL A 39 -1.50 -3.43 3.61
C VAL A 39 -2.72 -2.50 3.56
N VAL A 40 -2.75 -1.55 2.63
CA VAL A 40 -3.91 -0.66 2.45
C VAL A 40 -5.17 -1.43 2.10
N ALA A 41 -5.07 -2.41 1.19
CA ALA A 41 -6.19 -3.26 0.78
C ALA A 41 -6.73 -4.08 1.96
N PHE A 42 -5.85 -4.65 2.80
CA PHE A 42 -6.23 -5.39 3.99
C PHE A 42 -7.08 -4.55 4.96
N PHE A 43 -6.62 -3.35 5.30
CA PHE A 43 -7.37 -2.47 6.20
C PHE A 43 -8.68 -2.00 5.58
N ARG A 44 -8.70 -1.75 4.26
CA ARG A 44 -9.93 -1.37 3.54
C ARG A 44 -10.95 -2.49 3.52
N GLU A 45 -10.55 -3.74 3.26
CA GLU A 45 -11.46 -4.89 3.27
C GLU A 45 -11.99 -5.16 4.68
N LEU A 46 -11.09 -5.18 5.67
CA LEU A 46 -11.44 -5.50 7.06
C LEU A 46 -12.38 -4.44 7.66
N LEU A 47 -12.05 -3.16 7.53
CA LEU A 47 -12.79 -2.08 8.21
C LEU A 47 -13.88 -1.46 7.32
N GLY A 48 -13.75 -1.56 6.00
CA GLY A 48 -14.78 -1.11 5.06
C GLY A 48 -15.90 -2.13 4.94
N PHE A 49 -15.56 -3.39 4.67
CA PHE A 49 -16.51 -4.44 4.31
C PHE A 49 -16.60 -5.59 5.31
N GLY A 50 -15.82 -5.56 6.42
CA GLY A 50 -15.87 -6.62 7.45
C GLY A 50 -15.36 -7.97 6.97
N LYS A 51 -14.72 -8.03 5.80
CA LYS A 51 -14.21 -9.27 5.18
C LYS A 51 -12.71 -9.18 5.02
N ILE A 52 -12.04 -10.32 5.03
CA ILE A 52 -10.64 -10.45 4.66
C ILE A 52 -10.55 -11.56 3.62
N PHE A 53 -10.06 -11.26 2.42
CA PHE A 53 -9.92 -12.25 1.33
C PHE A 53 -11.24 -13.01 1.03
N GLY A 54 -12.38 -12.34 1.20
CA GLY A 54 -13.71 -12.93 1.00
C GLY A 54 -14.26 -13.74 2.18
N MET A 55 -13.48 -13.98 3.23
CA MET A 55 -13.98 -14.55 4.49
C MET A 55 -14.56 -13.46 5.37
N GLU A 56 -15.76 -13.68 5.90
CA GLU A 56 -16.49 -12.72 6.73
C GLU A 56 -16.01 -12.80 8.17
N VAL A 57 -15.30 -11.76 8.63
CA VAL A 57 -14.69 -11.70 9.97
C VAL A 57 -15.57 -10.87 10.90
N PHE A 58 -16.04 -9.71 10.42
CA PHE A 58 -17.07 -8.94 11.08
C PHE A 58 -18.36 -9.11 10.30
N GLN A 59 -19.40 -9.64 10.96
CA GLN A 59 -20.72 -9.71 10.35
C GLN A 59 -21.27 -8.29 10.24
N LEU A 60 -21.52 -7.86 9.00
CA LEU A 60 -22.06 -6.53 8.75
C LEU A 60 -23.50 -6.45 9.23
N VAL A 61 -23.94 -5.27 9.68
CA VAL A 61 -25.35 -5.00 9.97
C VAL A 61 -26.25 -5.36 8.77
N GLN A 62 -25.75 -5.21 7.54
CA GLN A 62 -26.45 -5.63 6.33
C GLN A 62 -26.68 -7.14 6.23
N ASN A 63 -25.84 -7.96 6.88
CA ASN A 63 -25.96 -9.42 6.95
C ASN A 63 -26.51 -9.90 8.31
N GLY A 64 -27.10 -9.00 9.11
CA GLY A 64 -27.67 -9.32 10.43
C GLY A 64 -26.66 -9.30 11.58
N GLY A 65 -25.44 -8.79 11.35
CA GLY A 65 -24.41 -8.63 12.38
C GLY A 65 -24.44 -7.29 13.11
N TRP A 66 -23.39 -7.02 13.88
CA TRP A 66 -23.28 -5.82 14.74
C TRP A 66 -22.34 -4.75 14.18
N TYR A 67 -21.62 -5.03 13.10
CA TYR A 67 -20.60 -4.16 12.56
C TYR A 67 -21.12 -3.30 11.41
N GLN A 68 -21.08 -1.98 11.54
CA GLN A 68 -21.36 -1.07 10.44
C GLN A 68 -20.07 -0.77 9.69
N GLY A 69 -19.99 -1.15 8.42
CA GLY A 69 -18.83 -0.90 7.58
C GLY A 69 -18.45 0.58 7.52
N ASN A 70 -17.16 0.88 7.66
CA ASN A 70 -16.68 2.26 7.66
C ASN A 70 -16.53 2.77 6.21
N GLY A 71 -17.55 3.47 5.71
CA GLY A 71 -17.54 4.04 4.36
C GLY A 71 -16.38 5.02 4.10
N LEU A 72 -15.86 5.66 5.16
CA LEU A 72 -14.70 6.55 5.07
C LEU A 72 -13.43 5.80 4.66
N LEU A 73 -13.26 4.55 5.08
CA LEU A 73 -12.12 3.69 4.71
C LEU A 73 -12.19 3.15 3.29
N VAL A 74 -13.36 3.20 2.65
CA VAL A 74 -13.54 2.80 1.24
C VAL A 74 -13.13 3.93 0.29
N LEU A 75 -13.22 5.18 0.75
CA LEU A 75 -12.85 6.37 -0.02
C LEU A 75 -11.32 6.49 -0.17
N PRO A 76 -10.83 7.05 -1.30
CA PRO A 76 -9.40 7.21 -1.56
C PRO A 76 -8.68 8.09 -0.54
N PHE A 77 -9.41 8.97 0.15
CA PHE A 77 -8.87 9.82 1.23
C PHE A 77 -8.30 9.03 2.41
N SER A 78 -8.82 7.81 2.67
CA SER A 78 -8.33 6.98 3.77
C SER A 78 -6.91 6.46 3.57
N SER A 79 -6.49 6.26 2.31
CA SER A 79 -5.15 5.78 1.97
C SER A 79 -4.06 6.70 2.49
N PHE A 80 -4.28 8.02 2.55
CA PHE A 80 -3.31 8.97 3.10
C PHE A 80 -3.05 8.73 4.58
N PHE A 81 -4.11 8.48 5.37
CA PHE A 81 -3.97 8.19 6.79
C PHE A 81 -3.27 6.85 7.01
N ILE A 82 -3.65 5.80 6.26
CA ILE A 82 -3.03 4.48 6.37
C ILE A 82 -1.54 4.55 6.02
N ILE A 83 -1.19 5.19 4.89
CA ILE A 83 0.22 5.34 4.48
C ILE A 83 0.99 6.15 5.53
N GLY A 84 0.42 7.24 6.06
CA GLY A 84 1.04 8.03 7.13
C GLY A 84 1.34 7.20 8.39
N LEU A 85 0.38 6.36 8.81
CA LEU A 85 0.55 5.44 9.94
C LEU A 85 1.59 4.35 9.67
N VAL A 86 1.63 3.81 8.45
CA VAL A 86 2.62 2.81 8.03
C VAL A 86 4.04 3.41 8.07
N ILE A 87 4.22 4.61 7.51
CA ILE A 87 5.52 5.32 7.54
C ILE A 87 5.92 5.60 8.99
N TRP A 88 4.99 6.08 9.82
CA TRP A 88 5.24 6.32 11.24
C TRP A 88 5.66 5.04 11.96
N ALA A 89 4.95 3.92 11.76
CA ALA A 89 5.28 2.64 12.38
C ALA A 89 6.67 2.13 11.95
N ILE A 90 7.00 2.22 10.66
CA ILE A 90 8.32 1.86 10.14
C ILE A 90 9.41 2.74 10.79
N ARG A 91 9.19 4.05 10.87
CA ARG A 91 10.14 4.99 11.50
C ARG A 91 10.28 4.77 13.01
N GLN A 92 9.22 4.35 13.71
CA GLN A 92 9.30 3.97 15.12
C GLN A 92 10.14 2.71 15.36
N TRP A 93 10.08 1.74 14.45
CA TRP A 93 10.91 0.53 14.54
C TRP A 93 12.32 0.70 14.00
N LYS A 94 12.53 1.60 13.04
CA LYS A 94 13.84 1.92 12.45
C LYS A 94 14.10 3.43 12.57
N PRO A 95 14.48 3.91 13.78
CA PRO A 95 14.74 5.33 14.01
C PRO A 95 15.91 5.85 13.18
N GLU A 96 16.80 4.98 12.69
CA GLU A 96 17.89 5.33 11.77
C GLU A 96 17.41 5.95 10.44
N GLN A 97 16.14 5.72 10.05
CA GLN A 97 15.54 6.32 8.84
C GLN A 97 14.84 7.66 9.12
N VAL A 98 14.91 8.18 10.35
CA VAL A 98 14.42 9.52 10.68
C VAL A 98 15.45 10.51 10.15
N GLU A 99 15.07 11.21 9.08
CA GLU A 99 15.87 12.30 8.53
C GLU A 99 16.00 13.40 9.59
N GLU A 100 17.22 13.58 10.12
CA GLU A 100 17.56 14.75 10.94
C GLU A 100 17.57 15.96 10.01
N GLY A 101 16.52 16.78 10.12
CA GLY A 101 16.36 18.02 9.34
C GLY A 101 17.30 19.13 9.76
#